data_AF-A0A8S1JI15-F1
#
_entry.id   AF-A0A8S1JI15-F1
#
_cell.length_a   1.000
_cell.length_b   1.000
_cell.length_c   1.000
_cell.angle_alpha   90.00
_cell.angle_beta   90.00
_cell.angle_gamma   90.00
#
_symmetry.space_group_name_H-M   'P 1'
#
loop_
_entity.id
_entity.type
_entity.pdbx_description
1 polymer ?
#
loop_
_entity_poly.entity_id
_entity_poly.type
_entity_poly.pdbx_seq_one_letter_code
_entity_poly.pdbx_strand_id
1 'polypeptide(L)'
;MVGLNKDKEIVAFPVCSASECELCVAKMNGERDRLQTEQELIKGVRSSLSRLLLPNTASQLEEGPTYYLVPADWMLMWRQWVNTKGKMHSGMPITLNDAMSNLLCRCGTHTPGLAIEVPAVHSIRGRWSVSHDAVELATDDEWRLLCSFHSKGQCDAVTCKLEVRTERASQEDQEEGPETKKLAGDGSKPSRTMPTSSTPELIISPEPCQAHLTQPFTKERFEVLEMADESMVLSAKPGGRRKRSRSEASIKISSADNLKHVKLLIFEALGIPVPNQRVFVHARELMRDDDSMEDAGLRIGTLMYVVNTHAVSDHDMSWLDVEIGRSMGAPIGVEMGFKNTALQGIF
;
A
#
# COMPACT_ATOMS: atom_id res chain seq x y z
N MET A 1 -59.26 -18.50 61.19
CA MET A 1 -58.49 -17.25 61.36
C MET A 1 -57.38 -17.30 60.32
N VAL A 2 -57.48 -16.62 59.17
CA VAL A 2 -57.40 -15.15 59.00
C VAL A 2 -56.11 -14.64 59.66
N GLY A 3 -55.12 -14.06 59.00
CA GLY A 3 -55.04 -13.60 57.61
C GLY A 3 -53.59 -13.36 57.18
N LEU A 4 -53.46 -13.24 55.87
CA LEU A 4 -52.28 -12.90 55.07
C LEU A 4 -51.82 -11.45 55.29
N ASN A 5 -50.69 -11.14 54.64
CA ASN A 5 -50.09 -9.83 54.36
C ASN A 5 -49.11 -9.27 55.39
N LYS A 6 -47.84 -9.69 55.23
CA LYS A 6 -46.73 -8.75 55.34
C LYS A 6 -46.53 -8.16 53.95
N ASP A 7 -46.95 -6.92 53.78
CA ASP A 7 -46.68 -6.11 52.60
C ASP A 7 -45.14 -5.97 52.46
N LYS A 8 -44.56 -6.74 51.55
CA LYS A 8 -43.29 -6.36 50.93
C LYS A 8 -43.65 -5.33 49.89
N GLU A 9 -43.51 -4.07 50.26
CA GLU A 9 -43.57 -2.94 49.34
C GLU A 9 -42.45 -3.13 48.31
N ILE A 10 -42.80 -3.67 47.15
CA ILE A 10 -41.91 -3.68 46.00
C ILE A 10 -41.86 -2.22 45.56
N VAL A 11 -40.77 -1.53 45.90
CA VAL A 11 -40.44 -0.24 45.33
C VAL A 11 -40.17 -0.48 43.84
N ALA A 12 -41.23 -0.46 43.05
CA ALA A 12 -41.11 -0.38 41.61
C ALA A 12 -40.55 1.01 41.31
N PHE A 13 -39.29 1.05 40.85
CA PHE A 13 -38.78 2.26 40.23
C PHE A 13 -39.77 2.67 39.14
N PRO A 14 -40.23 3.93 39.10
CA PRO A 14 -41.07 4.38 38.01
C PRO A 14 -40.26 4.21 36.73
N VAL A 15 -40.61 3.19 35.94
CA VAL A 15 -40.18 3.10 34.55
C VAL A 15 -40.84 4.30 33.91
N CYS A 16 -40.07 5.37 33.74
CA CYS A 16 -40.51 6.53 33.02
C CYS A 16 -40.98 6.01 31.66
N SER A 17 -42.30 6.04 31.41
CA SER A 17 -42.86 5.91 30.07
C SER A 17 -42.52 7.19 29.32
N ALA A 18 -41.23 7.46 29.16
CA ALA A 18 -40.76 8.56 28.35
C ALA A 18 -41.17 8.20 26.93
N SER A 19 -42.27 8.78 26.47
CA SER A 19 -42.55 8.87 25.04
C SER A 19 -41.28 9.39 24.39
N GLU A 20 -40.76 8.66 23.41
CA GLU A 20 -39.53 9.02 22.72
C GLU A 20 -39.63 10.49 22.29
N CYS A 21 -38.74 11.35 22.79
CA CYS A 21 -38.90 12.78 22.51
C CYS A 21 -38.74 13.00 21.00
N GLU A 22 -39.51 13.93 20.45
CA GLU A 22 -39.54 14.18 19.00
C GLU A 22 -38.16 14.48 18.42
N LEU A 23 -37.27 15.11 19.20
CA LEU A 23 -35.88 15.37 18.82
C LEU A 23 -35.03 14.08 18.74
N CYS A 24 -35.22 13.15 19.67
CA CYS A 24 -34.54 11.85 19.66
C CYS A 24 -35.05 10.99 18.50
N VAL A 25 -36.36 10.98 18.24
CA VAL A 25 -36.97 10.27 17.10
C VAL A 25 -36.48 10.84 15.78
N ALA A 26 -36.48 12.17 15.62
CA ALA A 26 -35.98 12.83 14.42
C ALA A 26 -34.48 12.54 14.19
N LYS A 27 -33.67 12.57 15.25
CA LYS A 27 -32.24 12.22 15.17
C LYS A 27 -32.04 10.75 14.78
N MET A 28 -32.77 9.83 15.40
CA MET A 28 -32.71 8.39 15.10
C MET A 28 -33.15 8.09 13.67
N ASN A 29 -34.22 8.74 13.19
CA ASN A 29 -34.67 8.60 11.81
C ASN A 29 -33.67 9.19 10.84
N GLY A 30 -33.09 10.36 11.12
CA GLY A 30 -32.03 10.95 10.29
C GLY A 30 -30.78 10.06 10.18
N GLU A 31 -30.36 9.44 11.28
CA GLU A 31 -29.26 8.46 11.24
C GLU A 31 -29.67 7.18 10.48
N ARG A 32 -30.91 6.70 10.62
CA ARG A 32 -31.43 5.56 9.86
C ARG A 32 -31.42 5.84 8.35
N ASP A 33 -31.96 6.98 7.92
CA ASP A 33 -32.05 7.36 6.51
C ASP A 33 -30.66 7.53 5.88
N ARG A 34 -29.73 8.11 6.65
CA ARG A 34 -28.31 8.22 6.26
C ARG A 34 -27.67 6.84 6.09
N LEU A 35 -27.84 5.93 7.05
CA LEU A 35 -27.31 4.57 6.97
C LEU A 35 -27.94 3.77 5.82
N GLN A 36 -29.23 3.98 5.54
CA GLN A 36 -29.92 3.33 4.44
C GLN A 36 -29.37 3.82 3.09
N THR A 37 -29.17 5.14 2.93
CA THR A 37 -28.57 5.73 1.74
C THR A 37 -27.14 5.21 1.51
N GLU A 38 -26.34 5.10 2.58
CA GLU A 38 -24.99 4.54 2.52
C GLU A 38 -25.02 3.06 2.11
N GLN A 39 -25.96 2.26 2.63
CA GLN A 39 -26.12 0.87 2.22
C GLN A 39 -26.53 0.71 0.75
N GLU A 40 -27.43 1.56 0.26
CA GLU A 40 -27.84 1.58 -1.15
C GLU A 40 -26.68 1.95 -2.06
N LEU A 41 -25.86 2.93 -1.67
CA LEU A 41 -24.64 3.31 -2.37
C LEU A 41 -23.64 2.13 -2.40
N ILE A 42 -23.36 1.50 -1.26
CA ILE A 42 -22.46 0.34 -1.18
C ILE A 42 -22.99 -0.81 -2.05
N LYS A 43 -24.31 -1.06 -2.06
CA LYS A 43 -24.91 -2.09 -2.94
C LYS A 43 -24.69 -1.76 -4.41
N GLY A 44 -24.92 -0.51 -4.82
CA GLY A 44 -24.66 -0.05 -6.19
C GLY A 44 -23.19 -0.20 -6.59
N VAL A 45 -22.28 0.23 -5.72
CA VAL A 45 -20.83 0.07 -5.90
C VAL A 45 -20.46 -1.41 -6.05
N ARG A 46 -20.99 -2.31 -5.21
CA ARG A 46 -20.71 -3.75 -5.29
C ARG A 46 -21.17 -4.36 -6.62
N SER A 47 -22.32 -3.93 -7.15
CA SER A 47 -22.79 -4.43 -8.44
C SER A 47 -21.96 -3.89 -9.60
N SER A 48 -21.67 -2.58 -9.60
CA SER A 48 -21.04 -1.91 -10.74
C SER A 48 -19.53 -2.10 -10.81
N LEU A 49 -18.86 -2.29 -9.67
CA LEU A 49 -17.41 -2.47 -9.57
C LEU A 49 -17.02 -3.86 -9.04
N SER A 50 -17.84 -4.88 -9.35
CA SER A 50 -17.66 -6.24 -8.85
C SER A 50 -16.30 -6.86 -9.19
N ARG A 51 -15.75 -6.56 -10.37
CA ARG A 51 -14.40 -6.99 -10.79
C ARG A 51 -13.34 -6.44 -9.85
N LEU A 52 -13.40 -5.14 -9.61
CA LEU A 52 -12.51 -4.42 -8.71
C LEU A 52 -12.67 -4.84 -7.25
N LEU A 53 -13.62 -5.69 -6.86
CA LEU A 53 -13.70 -6.25 -5.50
C LEU A 53 -12.81 -7.47 -5.27
N LEU A 54 -12.33 -8.11 -6.34
CA LEU A 54 -11.39 -9.23 -6.28
C LEU A 54 -9.94 -8.74 -6.45
N PRO A 55 -9.04 -8.98 -5.47
CA PRO A 55 -7.67 -8.46 -5.51
C PRO A 55 -6.92 -9.09 -6.67
N ASN A 56 -6.02 -8.31 -7.29
CA ASN A 56 -5.20 -8.77 -8.42
C ASN A 56 -6.01 -9.40 -9.57
N THR A 57 -7.22 -8.90 -9.84
CA THR A 57 -7.88 -9.19 -11.11
C THR A 57 -7.11 -8.46 -12.21
N ALA A 58 -6.05 -9.12 -12.69
CA ALA A 58 -5.32 -8.67 -13.85
C ALA A 58 -6.31 -8.54 -15.01
N SER A 59 -6.64 -7.28 -15.35
CA SER A 59 -7.32 -6.98 -16.60
C SER A 59 -6.42 -7.56 -17.70
N GLN A 60 -7.01 -8.38 -18.56
CA GLN A 60 -6.31 -8.75 -19.78
C GLN A 60 -6.08 -7.44 -20.54
N LEU A 61 -4.81 -7.07 -20.66
CA LEU A 61 -4.45 -5.86 -21.36
C LEU A 61 -4.58 -6.12 -22.85
N GLU A 62 -5.38 -5.29 -23.48
CA GLU A 62 -5.53 -5.23 -24.93
C GLU A 62 -4.74 -4.04 -25.45
N GLU A 63 -4.25 -4.14 -26.68
CA GLU A 63 -3.57 -3.04 -27.35
C GLU A 63 -4.60 -1.97 -27.77
N GLY A 64 -4.35 -0.71 -27.43
CA GLY A 64 -5.18 0.43 -27.83
C GLY A 64 -6.03 1.09 -26.73
N PRO A 65 -6.78 0.34 -25.90
CA PRO A 65 -7.56 0.93 -24.80
C PRO A 65 -6.70 1.72 -23.81
N THR A 66 -7.31 2.76 -23.25
CA THR A 66 -6.70 3.53 -22.16
C THR A 66 -7.13 2.94 -20.84
N TYR A 67 -6.15 2.60 -20.02
CA TYR A 67 -6.33 2.14 -18.64
C TYR A 67 -5.92 3.25 -17.68
N TYR A 68 -6.38 3.14 -16.44
CA TYR A 68 -6.11 4.11 -15.38
C TYR A 68 -5.39 3.42 -14.22
N LEU A 69 -4.36 4.08 -13.68
CA LEU A 69 -3.65 3.60 -12.49
C LEU A 69 -4.37 4.08 -11.24
N VAL A 70 -4.66 3.13 -10.35
CA VAL A 70 -5.29 3.39 -9.05
C VAL A 70 -4.34 2.94 -7.94
N PRO A 71 -4.09 3.73 -6.88
CA PRO A 71 -3.23 3.32 -5.78
C PRO A 71 -3.73 2.00 -5.14
N ALA A 72 -2.86 1.00 -5.05
CA ALA A 72 -3.21 -0.33 -4.53
C ALA A 72 -3.68 -0.26 -3.07
N ASP A 73 -3.04 0.57 -2.25
CA ASP A 73 -3.41 0.80 -0.85
C ASP A 73 -4.84 1.32 -0.72
N TRP A 74 -5.18 2.29 -1.57
CA TRP A 74 -6.52 2.86 -1.59
C TRP A 74 -7.54 1.82 -2.04
N MET A 75 -7.20 1.01 -3.05
CA MET A 75 -8.03 -0.11 -3.49
C MET A 75 -8.26 -1.12 -2.36
N LEU A 76 -7.23 -1.45 -1.59
CA LEU A 76 -7.32 -2.36 -0.45
C LEU A 76 -8.28 -1.80 0.62
N MET A 77 -8.12 -0.54 1.01
CA MET A 77 -9.04 0.14 1.94
C MET A 77 -10.47 0.15 1.43
N TRP A 78 -10.63 0.50 0.15
CA TRP A 78 -11.92 0.59 -0.50
C TRP A 78 -12.62 -0.77 -0.53
N ARG A 79 -11.91 -1.85 -0.90
CA ARG A 79 -12.42 -3.23 -0.85
C ARG A 79 -12.86 -3.62 0.55
N GLN A 80 -12.07 -3.28 1.58
CA GLN A 80 -12.42 -3.56 2.98
C GLN A 80 -13.71 -2.81 3.37
N TRP A 81 -13.77 -1.51 3.09
CA TRP A 81 -14.95 -0.70 3.37
C TRP A 81 -16.18 -1.23 2.63
N VAL A 82 -16.07 -1.48 1.32
CA VAL A 82 -17.17 -2.03 0.53
C VAL A 82 -17.60 -3.40 1.04
N ASN A 83 -16.70 -4.25 1.56
CA ASN A 83 -17.05 -5.58 2.06
C ASN A 83 -17.52 -5.61 3.52
N THR A 84 -17.37 -4.52 4.29
CA THR A 84 -17.88 -4.46 5.67
C THR A 84 -19.41 -4.55 5.68
N LYS A 85 -19.93 -5.64 6.26
CA LYS A 85 -21.38 -5.88 6.41
C LYS A 85 -21.88 -5.28 7.72
N GLY A 86 -21.95 -3.95 7.80
CA GLY A 86 -22.64 -3.24 8.88
C GLY A 86 -22.07 -3.40 10.29
N LYS A 87 -20.82 -3.84 10.44
CA LYS A 87 -20.09 -3.81 11.72
C LYS A 87 -19.14 -2.62 11.73
N MET A 88 -19.01 -2.00 12.91
CA MET A 88 -18.35 -0.73 13.19
C MET A 88 -17.32 -0.27 12.16
N HIS A 89 -17.57 0.91 11.64
CA HIS A 89 -16.88 1.65 10.59
C HIS A 89 -15.35 1.52 10.69
N SER A 90 -14.74 0.65 9.88
CA SER A 90 -13.48 1.04 9.25
C SER A 90 -13.84 2.26 8.41
N GLY A 91 -13.50 3.45 8.89
CA GLY A 91 -13.98 4.71 8.29
C GLY A 91 -13.78 4.72 6.78
N MET A 92 -14.75 5.29 6.05
CA MET A 92 -14.70 5.48 4.61
C MET A 92 -13.29 5.87 4.16
N PRO A 93 -12.76 5.26 3.07
CA PRO A 93 -11.41 5.56 2.61
C PRO A 93 -11.25 7.05 2.33
N ILE A 94 -10.00 7.52 2.30
CA ILE A 94 -9.70 8.88 1.83
C ILE A 94 -10.28 9.10 0.43
N THR A 95 -10.43 10.37 0.04
CA THR A 95 -10.89 10.64 -1.32
C THR A 95 -9.88 10.06 -2.30
N LEU A 96 -10.36 9.58 -3.44
CA LEU A 96 -9.45 8.99 -4.44
C LEU A 96 -8.43 10.05 -4.91
N ASN A 97 -8.82 11.33 -4.99
CA ASN A 97 -7.90 12.43 -5.29
C ASN A 97 -6.73 12.56 -4.30
N ASP A 98 -7.00 12.47 -3.00
CA ASP A 98 -5.95 12.52 -1.99
C ASP A 98 -4.98 11.34 -2.16
N ALA A 99 -5.50 10.16 -2.47
CA ALA A 99 -4.68 8.98 -2.74
C ALA A 99 -3.85 9.13 -4.04
N MET A 100 -4.44 9.67 -5.11
CA MET A 100 -3.76 9.94 -6.38
C MET A 100 -2.59 10.92 -6.20
N SER A 101 -2.73 11.91 -5.32
CA SER A 101 -1.69 12.91 -5.05
C SER A 101 -0.39 12.33 -4.49
N ASN A 102 -0.40 11.08 -4.00
CA ASN A 102 0.79 10.36 -3.56
C ASN A 102 1.51 9.64 -4.70
N LEU A 103 0.81 9.34 -5.80
CA LEU A 103 1.43 8.77 -6.99
C LEU A 103 2.20 9.83 -7.79
N LEU A 104 1.91 11.11 -7.57
CA LEU A 104 2.51 12.22 -8.30
C LEU A 104 3.79 12.72 -7.60
N CYS A 105 4.81 12.97 -8.43
CA CYS A 105 6.08 13.53 -8.03
C CYS A 105 5.94 15.00 -7.62
N ARG A 106 6.67 15.38 -6.55
CA ARG A 106 6.68 16.73 -5.97
C ARG A 106 8.00 17.46 -6.17
N CYS A 107 8.87 16.99 -7.07
CA CYS A 107 10.22 17.57 -7.27
C CYS A 107 10.23 19.02 -7.79
N GLY A 108 9.08 19.61 -8.12
CA GLY A 108 8.95 21.00 -8.59
C GLY A 108 9.43 21.24 -10.02
N THR A 109 10.28 20.38 -10.58
CA THR A 109 10.82 20.49 -11.94
C THR A 109 10.03 19.68 -12.98
N HIS A 110 9.39 18.59 -12.58
CA HIS A 110 8.64 17.69 -13.47
C HIS A 110 7.21 17.49 -12.94
N THR A 111 6.45 18.56 -12.80
CA THR A 111 5.06 18.50 -12.34
C THR A 111 4.07 18.67 -13.51
N PRO A 112 3.09 17.77 -13.67
CA PRO A 112 2.92 16.50 -12.96
C PRO A 112 3.79 15.41 -13.61
N GLY A 113 4.60 14.72 -12.80
CA GLY A 113 5.39 13.55 -13.18
C GLY A 113 5.05 12.42 -12.22
N LEU A 114 5.23 11.16 -12.61
CA LEU A 114 4.88 10.03 -11.73
C LEU A 114 6.02 9.72 -10.76
N ALA A 115 5.70 9.45 -9.49
CA ALA A 115 6.64 9.10 -8.44
C ALA A 115 6.87 7.58 -8.31
N ILE A 116 6.18 6.77 -9.10
CA ILE A 116 6.31 5.32 -9.14
C ILE A 116 6.96 4.86 -10.44
N GLU A 117 7.60 3.70 -10.40
CA GLU A 117 8.16 3.04 -11.58
C GLU A 117 7.06 2.57 -12.53
N VAL A 118 7.41 2.42 -13.81
CA VAL A 118 6.49 1.88 -14.82
C VAL A 118 6.19 0.42 -14.47
N PRO A 119 4.92 0.05 -14.23
CA PRO A 119 4.56 -1.34 -13.97
C PRO A 119 5.01 -2.27 -15.10
N ALA A 120 5.71 -3.35 -14.75
CA ALA A 120 6.17 -4.33 -15.72
C ALA A 120 4.98 -5.09 -16.34
N VAL A 121 5.02 -5.29 -17.65
CA VAL A 121 4.04 -6.09 -18.39
C VAL A 121 4.55 -7.52 -18.55
N HIS A 122 3.73 -8.50 -18.19
CA HIS A 122 4.04 -9.92 -18.29
C HIS A 122 3.04 -10.65 -19.20
N SER A 123 3.54 -11.58 -20.02
CA SER A 123 2.69 -12.51 -20.78
C SER A 123 2.38 -13.75 -19.96
N ILE A 124 1.11 -13.97 -19.62
CA ILE A 124 0.64 -15.19 -18.98
C ILE A 124 -0.24 -15.93 -19.97
N ARG A 125 0.22 -17.07 -20.48
CA ARG A 125 -0.52 -17.92 -21.44
C ARG A 125 -0.97 -17.16 -22.70
N GLY A 126 -0.13 -16.25 -23.21
CA GLY A 126 -0.43 -15.46 -24.40
C GLY A 126 -1.36 -14.27 -24.14
N ARG A 127 -1.52 -13.85 -22.88
CA ARG A 127 -2.29 -12.67 -22.48
C ARG A 127 -1.42 -11.71 -21.68
N TRP A 128 -1.52 -10.42 -21.96
CA TRP A 128 -0.77 -9.39 -21.26
C TRP A 128 -1.44 -9.02 -19.94
N SER A 129 -0.63 -8.87 -18.90
CA SER A 129 -1.07 -8.48 -17.56
C SER A 129 0.00 -7.62 -16.91
N VAL A 130 -0.42 -6.73 -16.01
CA VAL A 130 0.48 -5.92 -15.19
C VAL A 130 0.34 -6.35 -13.75
N SER A 131 1.48 -6.50 -13.07
CA SER A 131 1.56 -6.74 -11.63
C SER A 131 2.48 -5.69 -11.03
N HIS A 132 1.96 -4.86 -10.13
CA HIS A 132 2.75 -3.86 -9.42
C HIS A 132 2.20 -3.65 -8.02
N ASP A 133 3.09 -3.54 -7.04
CA ASP A 133 2.70 -3.53 -5.63
C ASP A 133 2.03 -2.20 -5.22
N ALA A 134 2.36 -1.09 -5.89
CA ALA A 134 1.81 0.23 -5.57
C ALA A 134 0.53 0.60 -6.34
N VAL A 135 0.21 -0.07 -7.45
CA VAL A 135 -0.92 0.33 -8.31
C VAL A 135 -1.68 -0.85 -8.91
N GLU A 136 -2.99 -0.67 -9.04
CA GLU A 136 -3.90 -1.54 -9.76
C GLU A 136 -4.44 -0.86 -11.04
N LEU A 137 -4.87 -1.66 -12.01
CA LEU A 137 -5.44 -1.17 -13.26
C LEU A 137 -6.97 -1.15 -13.24
N ALA A 138 -7.53 0.00 -13.61
CA ALA A 138 -8.95 0.20 -13.88
C ALA A 138 -9.21 0.47 -15.38
N THR A 139 -10.33 -0.02 -15.90
CA THR A 139 -10.82 0.37 -17.24
C THR A 139 -11.42 1.78 -17.20
N ASP A 140 -11.68 2.38 -18.36
CA ASP A 140 -12.32 3.69 -18.46
C ASP A 140 -13.68 3.76 -17.75
N ASP A 141 -14.51 2.73 -17.90
CA ASP A 141 -15.81 2.65 -17.24
C ASP A 141 -15.67 2.55 -15.72
N GLU A 142 -14.73 1.75 -15.24
CA GLU A 142 -14.49 1.58 -13.81
C GLU A 142 -13.89 2.83 -13.19
N TRP A 143 -12.96 3.49 -13.88
CA TRP A 143 -12.40 4.75 -13.45
C TRP A 143 -13.48 5.82 -13.31
N ARG A 144 -14.37 5.96 -14.31
CA ARG A 144 -15.51 6.90 -14.23
C ARG A 144 -16.40 6.60 -13.04
N LEU A 145 -16.72 5.34 -12.80
CA LEU A 145 -17.52 4.92 -11.65
C LEU A 145 -16.81 5.25 -10.33
N LEU A 146 -15.53 4.91 -10.18
CA LEU A 146 -14.73 5.25 -9.00
C LEU A 146 -14.73 6.76 -8.73
N CYS A 147 -14.51 7.58 -9.77
CA CYS A 147 -14.53 9.04 -9.66
C CYS A 147 -15.90 9.57 -9.23
N SER A 148 -16.98 9.00 -9.77
CA SER A 148 -18.35 9.40 -9.45
C SER A 148 -18.70 9.14 -7.98
N PHE A 149 -18.26 8.00 -7.43
CA PHE A 149 -18.56 7.62 -6.05
C PHE A 149 -17.60 8.26 -5.03
N HIS A 150 -16.33 8.44 -5.37
CA HIS A 150 -15.28 8.72 -4.37
C HIS A 150 -14.55 10.06 -4.51
N SER A 151 -14.81 10.82 -5.60
CA SER A 151 -14.16 12.13 -5.82
C SER A 151 -15.09 13.23 -6.31
N LYS A 152 -16.41 13.08 -6.14
CA LYS A 152 -17.41 14.07 -6.60
C LYS A 152 -17.26 14.44 -8.10
N GLY A 153 -16.74 13.52 -8.91
CA GLY A 153 -16.62 13.68 -10.36
C GLY A 153 -15.35 14.37 -10.88
N GLN A 154 -14.35 14.69 -10.04
CA GLN A 154 -13.04 15.20 -10.51
C GLN A 154 -11.91 14.34 -9.93
N CYS A 155 -11.13 13.69 -10.79
CA CYS A 155 -9.91 13.01 -10.40
C CYS A 155 -8.75 13.38 -11.32
N ASP A 156 -7.59 13.65 -10.73
CA ASP A 156 -6.34 13.71 -11.48
C ASP A 156 -6.00 12.27 -11.93
N ALA A 157 -6.16 12.03 -13.24
CA ALA A 157 -6.01 10.70 -13.81
C ALA A 157 -4.56 10.44 -14.21
N VAL A 158 -4.02 9.30 -13.77
CA VAL A 158 -2.81 8.72 -14.35
C VAL A 158 -3.27 7.63 -15.31
N THR A 159 -2.97 7.83 -16.59
CA THR A 159 -3.42 6.94 -17.68
C THR A 159 -2.28 6.10 -18.19
N CYS A 160 -2.58 4.90 -18.69
CA CYS A 160 -1.60 4.06 -19.36
C CYS A 160 -2.19 3.32 -20.56
N LYS A 161 -1.37 3.06 -21.57
CA LYS A 161 -1.72 2.33 -22.80
C LYS A 161 -0.69 1.25 -23.08
N LEU A 162 -1.17 0.07 -23.49
CA LEU A 162 -0.29 -0.99 -23.97
C LEU A 162 0.03 -0.75 -25.46
N GLU A 163 1.31 -0.66 -25.78
CA GLU A 163 1.83 -0.64 -27.15
C GLU A 163 2.76 -1.85 -27.35
N VAL A 164 2.53 -2.64 -28.39
CA VAL A 164 3.38 -3.80 -28.72
C VAL A 164 4.23 -3.45 -29.92
N ARG A 165 5.53 -3.21 -29.69
CA ARG A 165 6.47 -2.94 -30.76
C ARG A 165 6.86 -4.25 -31.42
N THR A 166 6.53 -4.37 -32.71
CA THR A 166 7.08 -5.43 -33.54
C THR A 166 8.35 -4.90 -34.19
N GLU A 167 9.51 -5.33 -33.72
CA GLU A 167 10.75 -5.09 -34.46
C GLU A 167 10.66 -5.83 -35.80
N ARG A 168 10.38 -5.09 -36.87
CA ARG A 168 10.63 -5.62 -38.22
C ARG A 168 12.14 -5.70 -38.36
N ALA A 169 12.66 -6.93 -38.36
CA ALA A 169 14.02 -7.18 -38.82
C ALA A 169 14.16 -6.45 -40.17
N SER A 170 15.05 -5.47 -40.20
CA SER A 170 15.36 -4.69 -41.39
C SER A 170 15.91 -5.68 -42.42
N GLN A 171 15.07 -6.12 -43.35
CA GLN A 171 15.56 -6.72 -44.58
C GLN A 171 16.24 -5.58 -45.34
N GLU A 172 17.57 -5.54 -45.26
CA GLU A 172 18.37 -4.83 -46.24
C GLU A 172 18.01 -5.40 -47.61
N ASP A 173 17.32 -4.60 -48.41
CA ASP A 173 17.10 -4.84 -49.83
C ASP A 173 18.48 -4.94 -50.52
N GLN A 174 18.91 -6.17 -50.84
CA GLN A 174 19.95 -6.39 -51.83
C GLN A 174 19.32 -6.70 -53.19
N GLU A 175 19.77 -5.92 -54.15
CA GLU A 175 19.29 -5.74 -55.52
C GLU A 175 19.19 -7.03 -56.35
N GLU A 176 18.25 -6.97 -57.29
CA GLU A 176 17.97 -7.94 -58.35
C GLU A 176 19.19 -8.26 -59.25
N GLY A 177 19.29 -9.53 -59.68
CA GLY A 177 20.07 -9.94 -60.86
C GLY A 177 19.93 -11.45 -61.17
N PRO A 178 19.93 -11.88 -62.45
CA PRO A 178 18.84 -12.72 -62.97
C PRO A 178 19.14 -14.22 -63.18
N GLU A 179 18.02 -14.98 -63.24
CA GLU A 179 17.75 -16.30 -63.83
C GLU A 179 18.90 -17.28 -64.13
N THR A 180 18.75 -18.52 -63.62
CA THR A 180 18.68 -19.70 -64.51
C THR A 180 17.87 -20.84 -63.90
N LYS A 181 17.05 -21.46 -64.76
CA LYS A 181 16.09 -22.55 -64.49
C LYS A 181 16.80 -23.87 -64.19
N LYS A 182 16.27 -24.68 -63.25
CA LYS A 182 15.51 -25.93 -63.52
C LYS A 182 15.46 -26.90 -62.32
N LEU A 183 14.32 -27.60 -62.29
CA LEU A 183 14.04 -28.98 -61.89
C LEU A 183 13.55 -29.26 -60.44
N ALA A 184 12.35 -29.83 -60.47
CA ALA A 184 11.50 -30.34 -59.40
C ALA A 184 12.18 -31.34 -58.44
N GLY A 185 11.73 -31.32 -57.20
CA GLY A 185 11.95 -32.42 -56.28
C GLY A 185 11.72 -32.05 -54.82
N ASP A 186 10.59 -32.53 -54.30
CA ASP A 186 10.46 -33.08 -52.95
C ASP A 186 10.06 -32.16 -51.78
N GLY A 187 9.15 -32.71 -50.98
CA GLY A 187 8.39 -32.03 -49.95
C GLY A 187 9.26 -31.50 -48.82
N SER A 188 9.18 -30.20 -48.59
CA SER A 188 9.74 -29.57 -47.39
C SER A 188 8.63 -28.85 -46.64
N LYS A 189 8.49 -29.29 -45.39
CA LYS A 189 7.57 -28.83 -44.34
C LYS A 189 7.50 -27.29 -44.28
N PRO A 190 6.37 -26.69 -43.89
CA PRO A 190 6.32 -25.26 -43.58
C PRO A 190 7.34 -24.97 -42.47
N SER A 191 8.39 -24.24 -42.86
CA SER A 191 9.38 -23.67 -41.95
C SER A 191 8.64 -22.84 -40.93
N ARG A 192 8.75 -23.23 -39.65
CA ARG A 192 8.29 -22.45 -38.51
C ARG A 192 9.04 -21.13 -38.57
N THR A 193 8.39 -20.10 -39.11
CA THR A 193 8.73 -18.71 -38.86
C THR A 193 8.86 -18.56 -37.34
N MET A 194 10.08 -18.29 -36.89
CA MET A 194 10.38 -17.92 -35.52
C MET A 194 9.47 -16.74 -35.16
N PRO A 195 8.77 -16.76 -34.01
CA PRO A 195 7.98 -15.61 -33.60
C PRO A 195 8.94 -14.42 -33.42
N THR A 196 8.70 -13.37 -34.20
CA THR A 196 9.23 -12.03 -33.97
C THR A 196 9.02 -11.70 -32.49
N SER A 197 10.12 -11.40 -31.80
CA SER A 197 10.12 -10.95 -30.41
C SER A 197 9.33 -9.65 -30.34
N SER A 198 8.05 -9.72 -30.00
CA SER A 198 7.24 -8.56 -29.69
C SER A 198 7.44 -8.22 -28.21
N THR A 199 8.01 -7.05 -27.94
CA THR A 199 8.17 -6.54 -26.57
C THR A 199 6.98 -5.61 -26.27
N PRO A 200 6.10 -5.97 -25.31
CA PRO A 200 5.05 -5.08 -24.87
C PRO A 200 5.63 -3.94 -24.02
N GLU A 201 5.20 -2.72 -24.26
CA GLU A 201 5.57 -1.55 -23.45
C GLU A 201 4.31 -0.84 -22.96
N LEU A 202 4.33 -0.41 -21.69
CA LEU A 202 3.25 0.37 -21.09
C LEU A 202 3.61 1.85 -21.15
N ILE A 203 2.91 2.61 -21.99
CA ILE A 203 3.09 4.06 -22.10
C ILE A 203 2.22 4.71 -21.02
N ILE A 204 2.83 5.42 -20.07
CA ILE A 204 2.14 6.09 -18.95
C ILE A 204 2.16 7.60 -19.11
N SER A 205 1.03 8.24 -18.82
CA SER A 205 0.89 9.70 -18.77
C SER A 205 0.24 10.12 -17.45
N PRO A 206 0.87 10.98 -16.63
CA PRO A 206 2.16 11.63 -16.88
C PRO A 206 3.35 10.66 -16.84
N GLU A 207 4.42 11.03 -17.54
CA GLU A 207 5.66 10.23 -17.56
C GLU A 207 6.28 10.12 -16.16
N PRO A 208 6.93 8.99 -15.85
CA PRO A 208 7.68 8.84 -14.61
C PRO A 208 8.78 9.87 -14.48
N CYS A 209 8.88 10.50 -13.31
CA CYS A 209 9.93 11.44 -13.02
C CYS A 209 11.24 10.69 -12.79
N GLN A 210 12.04 10.55 -13.85
CA GLN A 210 13.33 9.86 -13.79
C GLN A 210 14.23 10.42 -12.69
N ALA A 211 14.24 11.74 -12.49
CA ALA A 211 15.00 12.37 -11.41
C ALA A 211 14.54 11.93 -10.02
N HIS A 212 13.25 11.67 -9.81
CA HIS A 212 12.74 11.18 -8.53
C HIS A 212 12.98 9.68 -8.34
N LEU A 213 12.91 8.91 -9.42
CA LEU A 213 13.09 7.46 -9.38
C LEU A 213 14.56 7.03 -9.25
N THR A 214 15.47 7.78 -9.88
CA THR A 214 16.90 7.42 -9.95
C THR A 214 17.77 8.15 -8.93
N GLN A 215 17.22 9.09 -8.15
CA GLN A 215 18.00 9.82 -7.17
C GLN A 215 18.09 9.03 -5.86
N PRO A 216 19.22 8.37 -5.56
CA PRO A 216 19.43 7.80 -4.25
C PRO A 216 19.40 8.93 -3.22
N PHE A 217 18.67 8.72 -2.13
CA PHE A 217 18.64 9.67 -1.03
C PHE A 217 19.65 9.25 0.02
N THR A 218 20.44 10.20 0.50
CA THR A 218 21.43 9.96 1.55
C THR A 218 21.01 10.70 2.81
N LYS A 219 20.64 9.95 3.85
CA LYS A 219 20.29 10.51 5.18
C LYS A 219 19.13 11.52 5.15
N GLU A 220 18.16 11.26 4.29
CA GLU A 220 16.96 12.09 4.17
C GLU A 220 16.02 11.84 5.36
N ARG A 221 15.22 12.84 5.72
CA ARG A 221 14.28 12.72 6.85
C ARG A 221 12.98 12.06 6.40
N PHE A 222 12.61 11.00 7.10
CA PHE A 222 11.34 10.30 6.94
C PHE A 222 10.49 10.43 8.21
N GLU A 223 9.20 10.71 8.02
CA GLU A 223 8.21 10.68 9.10
C GLU A 223 7.78 9.22 9.34
N VAL A 224 7.92 8.77 10.58
CA VAL A 224 7.45 7.45 11.07
C VAL A 224 6.30 7.68 12.05
N LEU A 225 5.17 7.05 11.77
CA LEU A 225 3.95 7.16 12.56
C LEU A 225 3.67 5.83 13.27
N GLU A 226 3.61 5.86 14.60
CA GLU A 226 3.14 4.71 15.37
C GLU A 226 1.60 4.61 15.28
N MET A 227 1.12 3.49 14.76
CA MET A 227 -0.30 3.19 14.62
C MET A 227 -0.71 2.15 15.66
N ALA A 228 -1.95 2.28 16.18
CA ALA A 228 -2.43 1.39 17.24
C ALA A 228 -2.60 -0.07 16.77
N ASP A 229 -2.91 -0.25 15.48
CA ASP A 229 -3.04 -1.56 14.84
C ASP A 229 -2.84 -1.43 13.33
N GLU A 230 -2.73 -2.57 12.66
CA GLU A 230 -2.56 -2.68 11.21
C GLU A 230 -3.75 -2.11 10.42
N SER A 231 -4.97 -2.23 10.93
CA SER A 231 -6.16 -1.66 10.26
C SER A 231 -6.11 -0.13 10.22
N MET A 232 -5.41 0.49 11.17
CA MET A 232 -5.15 1.93 11.15
C MET A 232 -4.09 2.35 10.14
N VAL A 233 -3.07 1.51 9.89
CA VAL A 233 -2.09 1.74 8.81
C VAL A 233 -2.81 1.82 7.48
N LEU A 234 -3.66 0.81 7.23
CA LEU A 234 -4.46 0.77 6.02
C LEU A 234 -5.35 2.00 5.92
N SER A 235 -5.95 2.47 7.01
CA SER A 235 -6.88 3.61 6.98
C SER A 235 -6.24 5.00 7.19
N ALA A 236 -4.91 5.09 7.19
CA ALA A 236 -4.17 6.32 7.48
C ALA A 236 -4.34 7.35 6.36
N LYS A 237 -4.61 8.61 6.73
CA LYS A 237 -4.76 9.71 5.77
C LYS A 237 -3.42 10.40 5.54
N PRO A 238 -2.93 10.53 4.30
CA PRO A 238 -1.87 11.47 3.97
C PRO A 238 -2.37 12.90 4.22
N GLY A 239 -1.67 13.70 5.03
CA GLY A 239 -1.98 15.12 5.25
C GLY A 239 -3.25 15.46 6.04
N GLY A 240 -4.07 14.48 6.42
CA GLY A 240 -5.22 14.68 7.31
C GLY A 240 -4.76 14.87 8.77
N ARG A 241 -5.48 15.70 9.56
CA ARG A 241 -5.18 15.94 10.99
C ARG A 241 -4.81 14.63 11.70
N ARG A 242 -3.55 14.57 12.16
CA ARG A 242 -2.78 13.43 12.71
C ARG A 242 -3.32 12.85 14.04
N LYS A 243 -4.64 12.85 14.24
CA LYS A 243 -5.31 12.49 15.50
C LYS A 243 -5.33 10.99 15.83
N ARG A 244 -4.75 10.12 15.00
CA ARG A 244 -4.84 8.65 15.13
C ARG A 244 -3.50 7.96 15.40
N SER A 245 -2.37 8.64 15.24
CA SER A 245 -1.07 8.08 15.65
C SER A 245 -0.93 8.16 17.16
N ARG A 246 -0.32 7.13 17.76
CA ARG A 246 0.05 7.14 19.18
C ARG A 246 1.26 8.03 19.42
N SER A 247 2.22 7.98 18.50
CA SER A 247 3.43 8.78 18.49
C SER A 247 3.89 9.04 17.04
N GLU A 248 4.71 10.06 16.85
CA GLU A 248 5.29 10.43 15.57
C GLU A 248 6.76 10.81 15.81
N ALA A 249 7.66 10.35 14.94
CA ALA A 249 9.05 10.75 14.94
C ALA A 249 9.61 10.94 13.53
N SER A 250 10.67 11.74 13.42
CA SER A 250 11.44 11.88 12.19
C SER A 250 12.76 11.13 12.33
N ILE A 251 13.02 10.16 11.46
CA ILE A 251 14.30 9.44 11.40
C ILE A 251 15.05 9.79 10.11
N LYS A 252 16.37 9.63 10.10
CA LYS A 252 17.20 9.87 8.92
C LYS A 252 17.62 8.54 8.32
N ILE A 253 17.27 8.32 7.05
CA ILE A 253 17.50 7.04 6.37
C ILE A 253 18.16 7.29 5.01
N SER A 254 19.02 6.38 4.59
CA SER A 254 19.62 6.31 3.26
C SER A 254 18.91 5.24 2.41
N SER A 255 18.89 5.37 1.09
CA SER A 255 18.27 4.37 0.20
C SER A 255 18.92 2.99 0.33
N ALA A 256 20.22 2.95 0.62
CA ALA A 256 21.01 1.73 0.85
C ALA A 256 20.87 1.13 2.26
N ASP A 257 20.19 1.81 3.19
CA ASP A 257 19.97 1.24 4.53
C ASP A 257 19.01 0.07 4.44
N ASN A 258 19.26 -0.97 5.23
CA ASN A 258 18.37 -2.13 5.30
C ASN A 258 17.29 -1.96 6.37
N LEU A 259 16.25 -2.79 6.30
CA LEU A 259 15.14 -2.74 7.26
C LEU A 259 15.62 -2.94 8.71
N LYS A 260 16.63 -3.78 8.93
CA LYS A 260 17.24 -3.95 10.26
C LYS A 260 17.76 -2.63 10.84
N HIS A 261 18.52 -1.87 10.05
CA HIS A 261 19.04 -0.56 10.48
C HIS A 261 17.88 0.40 10.76
N VAL A 262 16.86 0.42 9.91
CA VAL A 262 15.68 1.26 10.10
C VAL A 262 14.93 0.90 11.38
N LYS A 263 14.75 -0.38 11.69
CA LYS A 263 14.11 -0.81 12.94
C LYS A 263 14.88 -0.35 14.18
N LEU A 264 16.22 -0.32 14.11
CA LEU A 264 17.03 0.26 15.19
C LEU A 264 16.83 1.77 15.34
N LEU A 265 16.74 2.52 14.22
CA LEU A 265 16.43 3.96 14.25
C LEU A 265 15.03 4.24 14.80
N ILE A 266 14.05 3.39 14.47
CA ILE A 266 12.69 3.48 15.03
C ILE A 266 12.72 3.20 16.54
N PHE A 267 13.49 2.21 16.99
CA PHE A 267 13.68 1.95 18.42
C PHE A 267 14.31 3.16 19.13
N GLU A 268 15.35 3.76 18.55
CA GLU A 268 15.98 4.95 19.10
C GLU A 268 15.01 6.14 19.20
N ALA A 269 14.15 6.32 18.19
CA ALA A 269 13.25 7.46 18.11
C ALA A 269 11.93 7.30 18.90
N LEU A 270 11.36 6.10 18.93
CA LEU A 270 10.05 5.81 19.50
C LEU A 270 10.08 4.88 20.72
N GLY A 271 11.22 4.26 21.02
CA GLY A 271 11.36 3.32 22.15
C GLY A 271 10.68 1.97 21.92
N ILE A 272 10.22 1.65 20.71
CA ILE A 272 9.51 0.40 20.40
C ILE A 272 10.56 -0.71 20.18
N PRO A 273 10.59 -1.79 20.97
CA PRO A 273 11.56 -2.89 20.79
C PRO A 273 11.53 -3.47 19.37
N VAL A 274 12.68 -3.76 18.76
CA VAL A 274 12.76 -4.28 17.37
C VAL A 274 11.87 -5.51 17.12
N PRO A 275 11.78 -6.51 18.02
CA PRO A 275 10.88 -7.66 17.85
C PRO A 275 9.39 -7.28 17.82
N ASN A 276 9.04 -6.13 18.38
CA ASN A 276 7.67 -5.64 18.42
C ASN A 276 7.30 -4.80 17.19
N GLN A 277 8.26 -4.46 16.33
CA GLN A 277 8.03 -3.55 15.22
C GLN A 277 7.56 -4.29 13.96
N ARG A 278 6.33 -3.97 13.52
CA ARG A 278 5.87 -4.25 12.15
C ARG A 278 5.87 -2.96 11.37
N VAL A 279 6.74 -2.85 10.38
CA VAL A 279 6.98 -1.62 9.61
C VAL A 279 6.27 -1.71 8.27
N PHE A 280 5.56 -0.65 7.90
CA PHE A 280 4.79 -0.57 6.65
C PHE A 280 5.20 0.63 5.81
N VAL A 281 5.28 0.40 4.50
CA VAL A 281 5.47 1.40 3.45
C VAL A 281 4.42 1.14 2.39
N HIS A 282 3.67 2.15 1.96
CA HIS A 282 2.52 1.98 1.04
C HIS A 282 1.62 0.80 1.43
N ALA A 283 1.10 0.82 2.67
CA ALA A 283 0.24 -0.24 3.24
C ALA A 283 0.81 -1.68 3.22
N ARG A 284 2.06 -1.89 2.81
CA ARG A 284 2.74 -3.18 2.73
C ARG A 284 3.71 -3.32 3.89
N GLU A 285 3.63 -4.46 4.57
CA GLU A 285 4.59 -4.82 5.60
C GLU A 285 5.96 -5.18 5.00
N LEU A 286 7.02 -4.60 5.55
CA LEU A 286 8.40 -4.95 5.24
C LEU A 286 8.80 -6.17 6.06
N MET A 287 9.00 -7.30 5.40
CA MET A 287 9.19 -8.61 6.05
C MET A 287 10.65 -9.04 6.14
N ARG A 288 11.51 -8.61 5.21
CA ARG A 288 12.89 -9.06 5.14
C ARG A 288 13.82 -7.97 5.68
N ASP A 289 14.59 -8.32 6.69
CA ASP A 289 15.47 -7.38 7.39
C ASP A 289 16.66 -6.92 6.53
N ASP A 290 17.01 -7.69 5.50
CA ASP A 290 18.11 -7.42 4.57
C ASP A 290 17.68 -6.59 3.35
N ASP A 291 16.37 -6.39 3.13
CA ASP A 291 15.89 -5.58 1.99
C ASP A 291 16.36 -4.12 2.19
N SER A 292 16.94 -3.54 1.14
CA SER A 292 17.27 -2.13 1.14
C SER A 292 15.99 -1.28 1.15
N MET A 293 16.05 -0.07 1.67
CA MET A 293 14.91 0.85 1.62
C MET A 293 14.52 1.20 0.18
N GLU A 294 15.47 1.17 -0.75
CA GLU A 294 15.18 1.31 -2.17
C GLU A 294 14.32 0.17 -2.71
N ASP A 295 14.68 -1.08 -2.40
CA ASP A 295 13.94 -2.30 -2.78
C ASP A 295 12.58 -2.39 -2.08
N ALA A 296 12.49 -1.85 -0.87
CA ALA A 296 11.26 -1.74 -0.10
C ALA A 296 10.29 -0.66 -0.64
N GLY A 297 10.67 0.06 -1.71
CA GLY A 297 9.84 1.10 -2.32
C GLY A 297 9.80 2.41 -1.51
N LEU A 298 10.73 2.60 -0.56
CA LEU A 298 10.86 3.86 0.15
C LEU A 298 11.48 4.91 -0.78
N ARG A 299 10.81 6.05 -0.89
CA ARG A 299 11.25 7.21 -1.71
C ARG A 299 10.98 8.50 -0.95
N ILE A 300 11.71 9.57 -1.26
CA ILE A 300 11.56 10.87 -0.57
C ILE A 300 10.09 11.32 -0.60
N GLY A 301 9.53 11.64 0.57
CA GLY A 301 8.12 12.04 0.72
C GLY A 301 7.15 10.89 0.97
N THR A 302 7.63 9.65 0.99
CA THR A 302 6.85 8.50 1.44
C THR A 302 6.70 8.51 2.96
N LEU A 303 5.52 8.18 3.46
CA LEU A 303 5.27 8.01 4.89
C LEU A 303 5.53 6.57 5.30
N MET A 304 6.15 6.40 6.47
CA MET A 304 6.35 5.11 7.09
C MET A 304 5.40 4.95 8.28
N TYR A 305 4.87 3.74 8.45
CA TYR A 305 4.06 3.39 9.60
C TYR A 305 4.71 2.27 10.39
N VAL A 306 4.57 2.31 11.71
CA VAL A 306 4.99 1.21 12.58
C VAL A 306 3.83 0.80 13.47
N VAL A 307 3.62 -0.51 13.62
CA VAL A 307 2.66 -1.08 14.56
C VAL A 307 3.45 -1.80 15.64
N ASN A 308 3.23 -1.43 16.90
CA ASN A 308 3.79 -2.11 18.06
C ASN A 308 2.95 -3.34 18.39
N THR A 309 3.51 -4.55 18.26
CA THR A 309 2.82 -5.81 18.54
C THR A 309 2.79 -6.18 20.02
N HIS A 310 3.62 -5.54 20.85
CA HIS A 310 3.80 -5.85 22.26
C HIS A 310 4.14 -7.34 22.53
N ALA A 311 4.82 -8.01 21.58
CA ALA A 311 5.20 -9.42 21.70
C ALA A 311 6.23 -9.66 22.83
N VAL A 312 7.11 -8.68 23.04
CA VAL A 312 8.14 -8.63 24.06
C VAL A 312 7.87 -7.43 24.97
N SER A 313 8.17 -7.52 26.26
CA SER A 313 8.03 -6.38 27.17
C SER A 313 8.97 -5.24 26.77
N ASP A 314 8.51 -3.99 26.88
CA ASP A 314 9.35 -2.81 26.61
C ASP A 314 10.57 -2.70 27.54
N HIS A 315 10.60 -3.45 28.66
CA HIS A 315 11.73 -3.54 29.58
C HIS A 315 12.67 -4.72 29.32
N ASP A 316 12.28 -5.66 28.47
CA ASP A 316 13.10 -6.80 28.11
C ASP A 316 14.04 -6.39 26.97
N MET A 317 15.31 -6.19 27.33
CA MET A 317 16.38 -5.79 26.41
C MET A 317 17.21 -6.99 25.92
N SER A 318 16.81 -8.22 26.25
CA SER A 318 17.55 -9.43 25.84
C SER A 318 17.63 -9.61 24.32
N TRP A 319 16.67 -9.04 23.58
CA TRP A 319 16.70 -9.03 22.12
C TRP A 319 17.84 -8.17 21.55
N LEU A 320 18.33 -7.17 22.30
CA LEU A 320 19.37 -6.26 21.82
C LEU A 320 20.70 -7.01 21.62
N ASP A 321 21.03 -7.95 22.52
CA ASP A 321 22.22 -8.78 22.41
C ASP A 321 22.18 -9.69 21.17
N VAL A 322 20.99 -10.21 20.83
CA VAL A 322 20.78 -11.01 19.62
C VAL A 322 20.90 -10.16 18.37
N GLU A 323 20.34 -8.95 18.39
CA GLU A 323 20.27 -8.09 17.21
C GLU A 323 21.61 -7.41 16.90
N ILE A 324 22.31 -6.94 17.92
CA ILE A 324 23.67 -6.36 17.81
C ILE A 324 24.70 -7.46 17.57
N GLY A 325 24.59 -8.60 18.27
CA GLY A 325 25.50 -9.74 18.10
C GLY A 325 25.46 -10.37 16.70
N ARG A 326 24.34 -10.27 15.99
CA ARG A 326 24.24 -10.65 14.56
C ARG A 326 24.76 -9.58 13.61
N SER A 327 24.80 -8.31 14.03
CA SER A 327 25.23 -7.17 13.20
C SER A 327 26.76 -7.01 13.16
N MET A 328 27.45 -7.39 14.24
CA MET A 328 28.91 -7.32 14.31
C MET A 328 29.52 -8.72 14.35
N GLY A 329 30.05 -9.17 13.22
CA GLY A 329 30.91 -10.36 13.10
C GLY A 329 32.28 -10.21 13.78
N ALA A 330 32.36 -9.52 14.91
CA ALA A 330 33.55 -9.42 15.75
C ALA A 330 33.12 -9.46 17.21
N PRO A 331 33.78 -10.27 18.07
CA PRO A 331 33.46 -10.29 19.47
C PRO A 331 33.73 -8.90 20.04
N ILE A 332 32.69 -8.27 20.58
CA ILE A 332 32.81 -7.11 21.46
C ILE A 332 33.71 -7.57 22.60
N GLY A 333 34.93 -7.02 22.64
CA GLY A 333 35.88 -7.28 23.70
C GLY A 333 35.20 -6.96 25.01
N VAL A 334 34.95 -8.00 25.81
CA VAL A 334 34.47 -7.87 27.17
C VAL A 334 35.49 -7.02 27.90
N GLU A 335 35.16 -5.75 28.14
CA GLU A 335 35.98 -4.90 29.00
C GLU A 335 36.06 -5.59 30.36
N MET A 336 37.25 -6.12 30.68
CA MET A 336 37.58 -6.58 32.03
C MET A 336 37.63 -5.36 32.95
N GLY A 337 36.46 -4.85 33.33
CA GLY A 337 36.32 -3.93 34.45
C GLY A 337 36.70 -4.63 35.75
N PHE A 338 37.54 -3.97 36.56
CA PHE A 338 37.96 -4.34 37.92
C PHE A 338 39.11 -5.34 38.10
N LYS A 339 40.24 -5.09 37.44
CA LYS A 339 41.55 -5.49 37.98
C LYS A 339 42.43 -4.24 38.10
N ASN A 340 42.39 -3.58 39.27
CA ASN A 340 43.41 -2.65 39.82
C ASN A 340 42.86 -1.67 40.89
N THR A 341 41.76 -1.94 41.58
CA THR A 341 41.49 -1.25 42.85
C THR A 341 42.31 -1.91 43.95
N ALA A 342 43.56 -1.46 44.07
CA ALA A 342 44.40 -1.71 45.23
C ALA A 342 43.78 -1.03 46.45
N LEU A 343 42.93 -1.74 47.18
CA LEU A 343 42.68 -1.46 48.60
C LEU A 343 43.83 -2.08 49.39
N GLN A 344 44.95 -1.35 49.46
CA GLN A 344 45.99 -1.54 50.46
C GLN A 344 46.04 -0.31 51.37
N GLY A 345 46.04 -0.57 52.68
CA GLY A 345 46.08 0.43 53.76
C GLY A 345 44.68 0.68 54.32
N ILE A 346 44.42 0.60 55.61
CA ILE A 346 45.20 1.17 56.71
C ILE A 346 45.22 0.20 57.91
N PHE A 347 46.38 0.13 58.58
CA PHE A 347 46.63 -0.56 59.84
C PHE A 347 45.84 0.01 61.02
#